data_AF-A0A7C5NXM8-F1
#
_entry.id   AF-A0A7C5NXM8-F1
#
_cell.length_a   1.000
_cell.length_b   1.000
_cell.length_c   1.000
_cell.angle_alpha   90.00
_cell.angle_beta   90.00
_cell.angle_gamma   90.00
#
_symmetry.space_group_name_H-M   'P 1'
#
loop_
_entity.id
_entity.type
_entity.pdbx_description
1 polymer ?
#
loop_
_entity_poly.entity_id
_entity_poly.type
_entity_poly.pdbx_seq_one_letter_code
_entity_poly.pdbx_strand_id
1 'polypeptide(L)'
;MADPLLFFQAVGTEAGARARLDDIVFSELREELAKVDFVEVISRERESIMERVASSAENKASEFGIDIVDVRVKRADLPVEVEQSVYLRMQAERQRESSLFRAEGEEQAAILRAQADRERTVILAEGYARSQSLRGEGEALAISIYAQALEQDPEFYAFTRRLEAYRTILKRGDIIIVPFESDFFRYLISAALAPAVGEGIGFEEAASEQPGG
;
A
#
# COMPACT_ATOMS: atom_id res chain seq x y z
N MET A 1 -64.86 -11.06 19.82
CA MET A 1 -65.51 -12.39 19.68
C MET A 1 -66.34 -12.34 18.43
N ALA A 2 -65.96 -13.10 17.40
CA ALA A 2 -66.57 -13.03 16.08
C ALA A 2 -67.70 -14.05 15.88
N ASP A 3 -67.57 -15.29 16.39
CA ASP A 3 -68.61 -16.33 16.32
C ASP A 3 -68.68 -17.19 17.60
N PRO A 4 -69.72 -17.02 18.44
CA PRO A 4 -69.90 -17.78 19.68
C PRO A 4 -70.10 -19.29 19.49
N LEU A 5 -70.64 -19.72 18.34
CA LEU A 5 -71.01 -21.11 18.08
C LEU A 5 -69.79 -21.92 17.64
N LEU A 6 -68.94 -21.34 16.78
CA LEU A 6 -67.63 -21.87 16.42
C LEU A 6 -66.68 -21.95 17.63
N PHE A 7 -66.67 -20.92 18.48
CA PHE A 7 -65.86 -20.90 19.70
C PHE A 7 -66.21 -22.06 20.66
N PHE A 8 -67.51 -22.30 20.87
CA PHE A 8 -67.98 -23.36 21.75
C PHE A 8 -67.71 -24.77 21.18
N GLN A 9 -67.81 -24.94 19.87
CA GLN A 9 -67.50 -26.21 19.19
C GLN A 9 -66.01 -26.51 19.15
N ALA A 10 -65.18 -25.50 18.91
CA ALA A 10 -63.77 -25.69 18.65
C ALA A 10 -62.91 -25.70 19.92
N VAL A 11 -63.33 -24.97 20.97
CA VAL A 11 -62.49 -24.78 22.16
C VAL A 11 -63.18 -24.96 23.50
N GLY A 12 -64.48 -24.70 23.58
CA GLY A 12 -65.37 -25.08 24.69
C GLY A 12 -65.16 -24.34 26.03
N THR A 13 -63.94 -23.89 26.37
CA THR A 13 -63.62 -23.15 27.60
C THR A 13 -62.66 -22.00 27.33
N GLU A 14 -62.73 -20.94 28.14
CA GLU A 14 -61.81 -19.79 28.06
C GLU A 14 -60.35 -20.22 28.28
N ALA A 15 -60.11 -21.17 29.18
CA ALA A 15 -58.77 -21.71 29.42
C ALA A 15 -58.20 -22.44 28.19
N GLY A 16 -59.03 -23.21 27.48
CA GLY A 16 -58.66 -23.85 26.22
C GLY A 16 -58.38 -22.84 25.11
N ALA A 17 -59.16 -21.75 25.05
CA ALA A 17 -59.01 -20.71 24.03
C ALA A 17 -57.69 -19.99 24.18
N ARG A 18 -57.31 -19.70 25.43
CA ARG A 18 -56.03 -19.11 25.75
C ARG A 18 -54.86 -20.01 25.35
N ALA A 19 -54.91 -21.30 25.68
CA ALA A 19 -53.85 -22.24 25.31
C ALA A 19 -53.68 -22.37 23.78
N ARG A 20 -54.79 -22.42 23.03
CA ARG A 20 -54.75 -22.48 21.57
C ARG A 20 -54.20 -21.21 20.93
N LEU A 21 -54.58 -20.05 21.47
CA LEU A 21 -54.03 -18.77 21.01
C LEU A 21 -52.54 -18.67 21.29
N ASP A 22 -52.10 -19.09 22.49
CA ASP A 22 -50.68 -19.11 22.84
C ASP A 22 -49.92 -19.99 21.84
N ASP A 23 -50.38 -21.22 21.56
CA ASP A 23 -49.74 -22.13 20.60
C ASP A 23 -49.64 -21.55 19.18
N ILE A 24 -50.73 -20.94 18.68
CA ILE A 24 -50.77 -20.31 17.35
C ILE A 24 -49.78 -19.15 17.29
N VAL A 25 -49.85 -18.22 18.24
CA VAL A 25 -48.99 -17.03 18.28
C VAL A 25 -47.51 -17.44 18.41
N PHE A 26 -47.19 -18.43 19.24
CA PHE A 26 -45.81 -18.92 19.39
C PHE A 26 -45.28 -19.60 18.12
N SER A 27 -46.10 -20.34 17.39
CA SER A 27 -45.70 -20.96 16.12
C SER A 27 -45.40 -19.91 15.05
N GLU A 28 -46.28 -18.93 14.87
CA GLU A 28 -46.09 -17.84 13.89
C GLU A 28 -44.87 -16.98 14.23
N LEU A 29 -44.70 -16.65 15.49
CA LEU A 29 -43.55 -15.89 15.97
C LEU A 29 -42.24 -16.65 15.72
N ARG A 30 -42.21 -17.97 15.96
CA ARG A 30 -41.03 -18.80 15.66
C ARG A 30 -40.70 -18.80 14.17
N GLU A 31 -41.71 -18.92 13.32
CA GLU A 31 -41.53 -18.99 11.87
C GLU A 31 -41.01 -17.66 11.30
N GLU A 32 -41.60 -16.54 11.70
CA GLU A 32 -41.17 -15.21 11.25
C GLU A 32 -39.76 -14.85 11.78
N LEU A 33 -39.45 -15.21 13.02
CA LEU A 33 -38.11 -14.99 13.58
C LEU A 33 -37.03 -15.87 12.96
N ALA A 34 -37.37 -17.02 12.38
CA ALA A 34 -36.42 -17.85 11.66
C ALA A 34 -35.98 -17.21 10.31
N LYS A 35 -36.86 -16.40 9.72
CA LYS A 35 -36.65 -15.73 8.41
C LYS A 35 -35.81 -14.45 8.51
N VAL A 36 -35.73 -13.84 9.69
CA VAL A 36 -35.14 -12.51 9.91
C VAL A 36 -33.84 -12.64 10.71
N ASP A 37 -32.89 -11.71 10.54
CA ASP A 37 -31.67 -11.69 11.36
C ASP A 37 -31.87 -10.92 12.68
N PHE A 38 -31.22 -11.39 13.74
CA PHE A 38 -31.43 -10.89 15.12
C PHE A 38 -31.26 -9.36 15.27
N VAL A 39 -30.39 -8.76 14.45
CA VAL A 39 -30.13 -7.31 14.45
C VAL A 39 -31.34 -6.50 13.96
N GLU A 40 -32.13 -7.06 13.04
CA GLU A 40 -33.35 -6.44 12.49
C GLU A 40 -34.50 -6.52 13.50
N VAL A 41 -34.57 -7.62 14.26
CA VAL A 41 -35.55 -7.87 15.34
C VAL A 41 -35.39 -6.88 16.51
N ILE A 42 -34.16 -6.43 16.79
CA ILE A 42 -33.86 -5.57 17.95
C ILE A 42 -34.08 -4.08 17.68
N SER A 43 -34.06 -3.61 16.44
CA SER A 43 -33.89 -2.17 16.18
C SER A 43 -34.88 -1.48 15.23
N ARG A 44 -35.26 -2.08 14.10
CA ARG A 44 -36.08 -1.38 13.08
C ARG A 44 -37.29 -2.16 12.56
N GLU A 45 -37.26 -3.49 12.62
CA GLU A 45 -38.33 -4.30 12.03
C GLU A 45 -39.26 -4.93 13.07
N ARG A 46 -39.06 -4.64 14.35
CA ARG A 46 -39.88 -5.24 15.42
C ARG A 46 -41.37 -5.01 15.21
N GLU A 47 -41.78 -3.78 14.88
CA GLU A 47 -43.20 -3.47 14.62
C GLU A 47 -43.73 -4.20 13.40
N SER A 48 -42.97 -4.24 12.29
CA SER A 48 -43.40 -4.92 11.07
C SER A 48 -43.47 -6.44 11.23
N ILE A 49 -42.57 -7.04 12.01
CA ILE A 49 -42.60 -8.47 12.35
C ILE A 49 -43.83 -8.76 13.21
N MET A 50 -44.09 -7.94 14.23
CA MET A 50 -45.26 -8.12 15.09
C MET A 50 -46.57 -7.95 14.34
N GLU A 51 -46.63 -7.03 13.38
CA GLU A 51 -47.79 -6.85 12.51
C GLU A 51 -48.03 -8.09 11.62
N ARG A 52 -46.97 -8.65 11.01
CA ARG A 52 -47.07 -9.90 10.23
C ARG A 52 -47.50 -11.09 11.08
N VAL A 53 -46.92 -11.24 12.28
CA VAL A 53 -47.29 -12.31 13.22
C VAL A 53 -48.74 -12.14 13.68
N ALA A 54 -49.18 -10.91 13.99
CA ALA A 54 -50.55 -10.63 14.39
C ALA A 54 -51.54 -10.99 13.26
N SER A 55 -51.29 -10.54 12.02
CA SER A 55 -52.14 -10.88 10.88
C SER A 55 -52.18 -12.38 10.58
N SER A 56 -51.06 -13.09 10.68
CA SER A 56 -51.03 -14.54 10.46
C SER A 56 -51.75 -15.32 11.56
N ALA A 57 -51.55 -14.90 12.83
CA ALA A 57 -52.24 -15.47 13.98
C ALA A 57 -53.74 -15.20 13.94
N GLU A 58 -54.17 -14.03 13.48
CA GLU A 58 -55.59 -13.65 13.36
C GLU A 58 -56.32 -14.52 12.33
N ASN A 59 -55.69 -14.77 11.17
CA ASN A 59 -56.23 -15.70 10.17
C ASN A 59 -56.46 -17.10 10.76
N LYS A 60 -55.49 -17.64 11.51
CA LYS A 60 -55.60 -18.95 12.16
C LYS A 60 -56.58 -18.95 13.33
N ALA A 61 -56.66 -17.86 14.10
CA ALA A 61 -57.57 -17.73 15.23
C ALA A 61 -59.04 -17.57 14.80
N SER A 62 -59.27 -16.97 13.64
CA SER A 62 -60.60 -16.83 13.05
C SER A 62 -61.28 -18.18 12.77
N GLU A 63 -60.49 -19.21 12.43
CA GLU A 63 -60.97 -20.60 12.26
C GLU A 63 -61.56 -21.19 13.55
N PHE A 64 -61.16 -20.64 14.71
CA PHE A 64 -61.65 -21.04 16.04
C PHE A 64 -62.73 -20.07 16.59
N GLY A 65 -63.21 -19.12 15.79
CA GLY A 65 -64.17 -18.09 16.23
C GLY A 65 -63.57 -17.03 17.18
N ILE A 66 -62.24 -16.95 17.26
CA ILE A 66 -61.51 -16.04 18.13
C ILE A 66 -61.05 -14.82 17.34
N ASP A 67 -61.19 -13.65 17.96
CA ASP A 67 -60.88 -12.35 17.40
C ASP A 67 -59.71 -11.74 18.18
N ILE A 68 -58.62 -11.42 17.49
CA ILE A 68 -57.35 -10.97 18.08
C ILE A 68 -57.26 -9.45 17.93
N VAL A 69 -57.28 -8.73 19.06
CA VAL A 69 -57.26 -7.25 19.04
C VAL A 69 -55.85 -6.68 18.94
N ASP A 70 -54.88 -7.27 19.65
CA ASP A 70 -53.47 -6.82 19.65
C ASP A 70 -52.56 -7.94 20.17
N VAL A 71 -51.39 -8.13 19.55
CA VAL A 71 -50.37 -9.09 19.96
C VAL A 71 -49.12 -8.33 20.37
N ARG A 72 -48.73 -8.42 21.65
CA ARG A 72 -47.53 -7.77 22.17
C ARG A 72 -46.60 -8.76 22.86
N VAL A 73 -45.33 -8.71 22.47
CA VAL A 73 -44.26 -9.47 23.15
C VAL A 73 -43.99 -8.83 24.51
N LYS A 74 -44.26 -9.58 25.58
CA LYS A 74 -44.06 -9.16 26.97
C LYS A 74 -42.59 -9.23 27.40
N ARG A 75 -41.84 -10.19 26.86
CA ARG A 75 -40.40 -10.36 26.99
C ARG A 75 -39.92 -11.16 25.77
N ALA A 76 -38.78 -10.76 25.20
CA ALA A 76 -38.15 -11.46 24.07
C ALA A 76 -37.50 -12.77 24.55
N ASP A 77 -38.27 -13.64 25.20
CA ASP A 77 -37.82 -14.99 25.51
C ASP A 77 -37.93 -15.78 24.19
N LEU A 78 -36.89 -15.67 23.35
CA LEU A 78 -36.74 -16.52 22.18
C LEU A 78 -36.77 -17.99 22.66
N PRO A 79 -37.44 -18.90 21.95
CA PRO A 79 -37.27 -20.32 22.21
C PRO A 79 -35.78 -20.67 22.03
N VAL A 80 -35.20 -21.33 23.03
CA VAL A 80 -33.76 -21.72 23.05
C VAL A 80 -33.36 -22.53 21.82
N GLU A 81 -34.32 -23.20 21.17
CA GLU A 81 -34.10 -23.96 19.95
C GLU A 81 -33.74 -23.07 18.74
N VAL A 82 -34.24 -21.84 18.68
CA VAL A 82 -34.01 -20.92 17.53
C VAL A 82 -32.76 -20.08 17.77
N GLU A 83 -32.50 -19.70 19.02
CA GLU A 83 -31.37 -18.85 19.41
C GLU A 83 -30.02 -19.43 18.94
N GLN A 84 -29.82 -20.74 19.12
CA GLN A 84 -28.60 -21.41 18.68
C GLN A 84 -28.42 -21.38 17.16
N SER A 85 -29.50 -21.58 16.40
CA SER A 85 -29.44 -21.59 14.93
C SER A 85 -29.07 -20.22 14.36
N VAL A 86 -29.63 -19.16 14.93
CA VAL A 86 -29.34 -17.77 14.55
C VAL A 86 -27.91 -17.40 14.95
N TYR A 87 -27.48 -17.77 16.16
CA TYR A 87 -26.10 -17.53 16.61
C TYR A 87 -25.06 -18.17 15.68
N LEU A 88 -25.27 -19.44 15.30
CA LEU A 88 -24.37 -20.14 14.38
C LEU A 88 -24.35 -19.50 12.99
N ARG A 89 -25.51 -19.06 12.47
CA ARG A 89 -25.60 -18.33 11.20
C ARG A 89 -24.83 -17.01 11.27
N MET A 90 -25.00 -16.24 12.34
CA MET A 90 -24.26 -14.99 12.56
C MET A 90 -22.74 -15.22 12.66
N GLN A 91 -22.32 -16.29 13.33
CA GLN A 91 -20.91 -16.62 13.42
C GLN A 91 -20.33 -16.96 12.05
N ALA A 92 -21.06 -17.76 11.26
CA ALA A 92 -20.68 -18.09 9.90
C ALA A 92 -20.61 -16.84 9.00
N GLU A 93 -21.60 -15.95 9.10
CA GLU A 93 -21.64 -14.72 8.31
C GLU A 93 -20.48 -13.77 8.68
N ARG A 94 -20.23 -13.56 9.97
CA ARG A 94 -19.07 -12.75 10.40
C ARG A 94 -17.74 -13.35 10.00
N GLN A 95 -17.64 -14.68 10.05
CA GLN A 95 -16.43 -15.36 9.59
C GLN A 95 -16.24 -15.19 8.08
N ARG A 96 -17.31 -15.31 7.30
CA ARG A 96 -17.31 -15.09 5.85
C ARG A 96 -16.92 -13.66 5.51
N GLU A 97 -17.53 -12.68 6.16
CA GLU A 97 -17.26 -11.25 6.01
C GLU A 97 -15.79 -10.93 6.36
N SER A 98 -15.28 -11.43 7.49
CA SER A 98 -13.88 -11.25 7.87
C SER A 98 -12.91 -11.89 6.87
N SER A 99 -13.25 -13.07 6.35
CA SER A 99 -12.45 -13.73 5.31
C SER A 99 -12.46 -12.93 4.00
N LEU A 100 -13.60 -12.36 3.61
CA LEU A 100 -13.71 -11.50 2.43
C LEU A 100 -12.81 -10.26 2.58
N PHE A 101 -12.94 -9.53 3.70
CA PHE A 101 -12.12 -8.35 3.95
C PHE A 101 -10.62 -8.65 4.00
N ARG A 102 -10.23 -9.82 4.54
CA ARG A 102 -8.83 -10.25 4.51
C ARG A 102 -8.35 -10.50 3.09
N ALA A 103 -9.14 -11.21 2.28
CA ALA A 103 -8.79 -11.49 0.90
C ALA A 103 -8.66 -10.21 0.07
N GLU A 104 -9.61 -9.27 0.19
CA GLU A 104 -9.56 -7.97 -0.48
C GLU A 104 -8.35 -7.14 -0.03
N GLY A 105 -8.07 -7.12 1.27
CA GLY A 105 -6.90 -6.43 1.81
C GLY A 105 -5.58 -7.03 1.33
N GLU A 106 -5.50 -8.35 1.23
CA GLU A 106 -4.33 -9.06 0.69
C GLU A 106 -4.14 -8.77 -0.80
N GLU A 107 -5.21 -8.79 -1.59
CA GLU A 107 -5.19 -8.48 -3.02
C GLU A 107 -4.71 -7.05 -3.27
N GLN A 108 -5.34 -6.07 -2.61
CA GLN A 108 -4.97 -4.66 -2.74
C GLN A 108 -3.53 -4.41 -2.31
N ALA A 109 -3.09 -5.05 -1.21
CA ALA A 109 -1.72 -4.93 -0.75
C ALA A 109 -0.72 -5.58 -1.72
N ALA A 110 -1.08 -6.68 -2.38
CA ALA A 110 -0.24 -7.31 -3.41
C ALA A 110 -0.10 -6.41 -4.64
N ILE A 111 -1.19 -5.82 -5.12
CA ILE A 111 -1.19 -4.87 -6.24
C ILE A 111 -0.32 -3.66 -5.92
N LEU A 112 -0.51 -3.05 -4.75
CA LEU A 112 0.25 -1.86 -4.35
C LEU A 112 1.75 -2.14 -4.22
N ARG A 113 2.13 -3.28 -3.64
CA ARG A 113 3.54 -3.70 -3.56
C ARG A 113 4.14 -3.91 -4.94
N ALA A 114 3.43 -4.59 -5.83
CA ALA A 114 3.91 -4.81 -7.20
C ALA A 114 4.09 -3.50 -7.98
N GLN A 115 3.18 -2.53 -7.80
CA GLN A 115 3.31 -1.19 -8.38
C GLN A 115 4.52 -0.45 -7.80
N ALA A 116 4.67 -0.43 -6.47
CA ALA A 116 5.80 0.22 -5.80
C ALA A 116 7.15 -0.38 -6.21
N ASP A 117 7.26 -1.70 -6.35
CA ASP A 117 8.48 -2.38 -6.80
C ASP A 117 8.82 -2.05 -8.25
N ARG A 118 7.80 -1.93 -9.11
CA ARG A 118 7.97 -1.50 -10.50
C ARG A 118 8.46 -0.06 -10.57
N GLU A 119 7.80 0.85 -9.87
CA GLU A 119 8.18 2.28 -9.82
C GLU A 119 9.59 2.46 -9.27
N ARG A 120 9.93 1.77 -8.18
CA ARG A 120 11.28 1.77 -7.62
C ARG A 120 12.31 1.36 -8.67
N THR A 121 12.02 0.29 -9.41
CA THR A 121 12.94 -0.22 -10.44
C THR A 121 13.13 0.79 -11.57
N VAL A 122 12.05 1.43 -12.02
CA VAL A 122 12.09 2.48 -13.05
C VAL A 122 12.91 3.68 -12.56
N ILE A 123 12.64 4.19 -11.36
CA ILE A 123 13.35 5.34 -10.78
C ILE A 123 14.85 5.04 -10.65
N LEU A 124 15.22 3.84 -10.19
CA LEU A 124 16.62 3.44 -10.09
C LEU A 124 17.29 3.34 -11.46
N ALA A 125 16.60 2.78 -12.45
CA ALA A 125 17.11 2.65 -13.81
C ALA A 125 17.30 4.05 -14.47
N GLU A 126 16.33 4.94 -14.32
CA GLU A 126 16.39 6.32 -14.82
C GLU A 126 17.49 7.12 -14.12
N GLY A 127 17.61 6.99 -12.80
CA GLY A 127 18.67 7.62 -12.03
C GLY A 127 20.06 7.14 -12.46
N TYR A 128 20.22 5.84 -12.69
CA TYR A 128 21.47 5.26 -13.18
C TYR A 128 21.79 5.74 -14.60
N ALA A 129 20.83 5.68 -15.52
CA ALA A 129 21.00 6.14 -16.89
C ALA A 129 21.40 7.63 -16.95
N ARG A 130 20.72 8.47 -16.16
CA ARG A 130 21.02 9.90 -16.06
C ARG A 130 22.40 10.15 -15.47
N SER A 131 22.80 9.41 -14.44
CA SER A 131 24.13 9.51 -13.85
C SER A 131 25.23 9.15 -14.85
N GLN A 132 25.03 8.10 -15.64
CA GLN A 132 25.98 7.71 -16.69
C GLN A 132 26.06 8.75 -17.82
N SER A 133 24.93 9.32 -18.26
CA SER A 133 24.92 10.41 -19.25
C SER A 133 25.70 11.62 -18.75
N LEU A 134 25.39 12.11 -17.56
CA LEU A 134 26.07 13.27 -16.97
C LEU A 134 27.57 13.02 -16.77
N ARG A 135 27.95 11.81 -16.38
CA ARG A 135 29.35 11.44 -16.25
C ARG A 135 30.05 11.42 -17.61
N GLY A 136 29.42 10.83 -18.63
CA GLY A 136 29.95 10.82 -20.00
C GLY A 136 30.09 12.24 -20.58
N GLU A 137 29.10 13.10 -20.36
CA GLU A 137 29.15 14.53 -20.74
C GLU A 137 30.29 15.26 -20.03
N GLY A 138 30.45 15.06 -18.72
CA GLY A 138 31.54 15.64 -17.93
C GLY A 138 32.92 15.15 -18.37
N GLU A 139 33.07 13.85 -18.65
CA GLU A 139 34.32 13.27 -19.17
C GLU A 139 34.64 13.80 -20.57
N ALA A 140 33.64 13.94 -21.45
CA ALA A 140 33.82 14.52 -22.78
C ALA A 140 34.24 16.00 -22.71
N LEU A 141 33.62 16.79 -21.82
CA LEU A 141 33.99 18.19 -21.58
C LEU A 141 35.41 18.31 -20.99
N ALA A 142 35.76 17.45 -20.05
CA ALA A 142 37.12 17.43 -19.49
C ALA A 142 38.14 17.13 -20.59
N ILE A 143 37.92 16.08 -21.39
CA ILE A 143 38.81 15.70 -22.50
C ILE A 143 38.92 16.84 -23.52
N SER A 144 37.82 17.52 -23.87
CA SER A 144 37.85 18.62 -24.84
C SER A 144 38.62 19.84 -24.32
N ILE A 145 38.43 20.21 -23.05
CA ILE A 145 39.20 21.28 -22.39
C ILE A 145 40.69 20.90 -22.33
N TYR A 146 41.01 19.66 -21.95
CA TYR A 146 42.38 19.17 -21.97
C TYR A 146 42.96 19.25 -23.38
N ALA A 147 42.28 18.74 -24.40
CA ALA A 147 42.74 18.78 -25.78
C ALA A 147 42.99 20.23 -26.26
N GLN A 148 42.08 21.16 -25.98
CA GLN A 148 42.25 22.58 -26.31
C GLN A 148 43.45 23.19 -25.59
N ALA A 149 43.65 22.89 -24.31
CA ALA A 149 44.82 23.35 -23.56
C ALA A 149 46.13 22.77 -24.12
N LEU A 150 46.10 21.53 -24.62
CA LEU A 150 47.25 20.88 -25.26
C LEU A 150 47.56 21.42 -26.66
N GLU A 151 46.55 21.85 -27.41
CA GLU A 151 46.74 22.48 -28.73
C GLU A 151 47.41 23.86 -28.65
N GLN A 152 47.32 24.55 -27.51
CA GLN A 152 47.94 25.87 -27.32
C GLN A 152 49.48 25.81 -27.34
N ASP A 153 50.09 24.74 -26.81
CA ASP A 153 51.55 24.53 -26.88
C ASP A 153 51.91 23.02 -26.94
N PRO A 154 52.08 22.48 -28.16
CA PRO A 154 52.49 21.10 -28.38
C PRO A 154 53.88 20.75 -27.84
N GLU A 155 54.80 21.72 -27.77
CA GLU A 155 56.16 21.49 -27.28
C GLU A 155 56.18 21.36 -25.74
N PHE A 156 55.43 22.22 -25.05
CA PHE A 156 55.25 22.14 -23.59
C PHE A 156 54.58 20.83 -23.15
N TYR A 157 53.60 20.34 -23.93
CA TYR A 157 52.99 19.03 -23.67
C TYR A 157 53.98 17.87 -23.79
N ALA A 158 54.74 17.84 -24.89
CA ALA A 158 55.70 16.77 -25.13
C ALA A 158 56.78 16.76 -24.02
N PHE A 159 57.13 17.92 -23.48
CA PHE A 159 58.03 18.07 -22.34
C PHE A 159 57.42 17.56 -21.01
N THR A 160 56.21 18.00 -20.64
CA THR A 160 55.54 17.61 -19.38
C THR A 160 55.23 16.11 -19.32
N ARG A 161 54.77 15.50 -20.42
CA ARG A 161 54.50 14.06 -20.48
C ARG A 161 55.76 13.21 -20.33
N ARG A 162 56.91 13.69 -20.83
CA ARG A 162 58.21 13.06 -20.59
C ARG A 162 58.63 13.19 -19.13
N LEU A 163 58.42 14.34 -18.48
CA LEU A 163 58.68 14.52 -17.05
C LEU A 163 57.81 13.61 -16.16
N GLU A 164 56.54 13.42 -16.51
CA GLU A 164 55.67 12.46 -15.81
C GLU A 164 56.17 11.03 -15.99
N ALA A 165 56.54 10.63 -17.20
CA ALA A 165 57.16 9.34 -17.45
C ALA A 165 58.43 9.16 -16.63
N TYR A 166 59.26 10.21 -16.51
CA TYR A 166 60.46 10.20 -15.66
C TYR A 166 60.08 9.99 -14.19
N ARG A 167 59.04 10.67 -13.70
CA ARG A 167 58.56 10.49 -12.32
C ARG A 167 58.00 9.09 -12.05
N THR A 168 57.31 8.49 -13.01
CA THR A 168 56.75 7.13 -12.87
C THR A 168 57.84 6.06 -12.87
N ILE A 169 58.87 6.26 -13.70
CA ILE A 169 59.96 5.31 -13.91
C ILE A 169 61.07 5.47 -12.85
N LEU A 170 61.37 6.68 -12.40
CA LEU A 170 62.43 6.98 -11.41
C LEU A 170 61.90 6.96 -9.98
N LYS A 171 61.44 5.79 -9.50
CA LYS A 171 61.14 5.60 -8.08
C LYS A 171 62.44 5.44 -7.28
N ARG A 172 62.46 5.87 -6.01
CA ARG A 172 63.66 5.79 -5.14
C ARG A 172 64.17 4.34 -5.05
N GLY A 173 65.36 4.08 -5.58
CA GLY A 173 66.06 2.80 -5.47
C GLY A 173 66.38 2.10 -6.79
N ASP A 174 65.80 2.56 -7.92
CA ASP A 174 66.00 1.90 -9.22
C ASP A 174 67.24 2.41 -9.95
N ILE A 175 68.14 1.50 -10.33
CA ILE A 175 69.29 1.77 -11.21
C ILE A 175 68.86 1.48 -12.65
N ILE A 176 68.69 2.53 -13.44
CA ILE A 176 68.27 2.42 -14.84
C ILE A 176 69.48 2.65 -15.75
N ILE A 177 69.76 1.69 -16.62
CA ILE A 177 70.83 1.76 -17.62
C ILE A 177 70.17 2.10 -18.96
N VAL A 178 70.32 3.34 -19.41
CA VAL A 178 69.79 3.83 -20.70
C VAL A 178 70.96 4.28 -21.59
N PRO A 179 70.96 3.98 -22.90
CA PRO A 179 71.99 4.46 -23.83
C PRO A 179 72.06 5.99 -23.88
N PHE A 180 73.29 6.54 -23.91
CA PHE A 180 73.57 7.98 -23.90
C PHE A 180 72.97 8.75 -25.09
N GLU A 181 72.75 8.07 -26.22
CA GLU A 181 72.19 8.65 -27.44
C GLU A 181 70.65 8.67 -27.48
N SER A 182 69.99 8.14 -26.46
CA SER A 182 68.53 8.14 -26.43
C SER A 182 67.96 9.56 -26.27
N ASP A 183 66.82 9.82 -26.92
CA ASP A 183 66.10 11.09 -26.80
C ASP A 183 65.69 11.42 -25.34
N PHE A 184 65.74 10.41 -24.47
CA PHE A 184 65.58 10.51 -23.01
C PHE A 184 66.62 11.42 -22.34
N PHE A 185 67.92 11.31 -22.70
CA PHE A 185 68.99 12.10 -22.07
C PHE A 185 69.23 13.46 -22.71
N ARG A 186 68.97 13.61 -24.03
CA ARG A 186 69.20 14.85 -24.77
C ARG A 186 68.51 16.07 -24.13
N TYR A 187 67.28 15.91 -23.65
CA TYR A 187 66.51 16.99 -23.04
C TYR A 187 66.90 17.32 -21.60
N LEU A 188 67.41 16.35 -20.83
CA LEU A 188 67.88 16.59 -19.46
C LEU A 188 69.18 17.42 -19.48
N ILE A 189 69.99 17.22 -20.51
CA ILE A 189 71.23 17.97 -20.76
C ILE A 189 70.91 19.34 -21.39
N SER A 190 69.96 19.43 -22.32
CA SER A 190 69.61 20.72 -22.96
C SER A 190 68.89 21.68 -22.01
N ALA A 191 68.03 21.18 -21.12
CA ALA A 191 67.37 22.00 -20.08
C ALA A 191 68.37 22.49 -19.03
N ALA A 192 69.42 21.71 -18.71
CA ALA A 192 70.52 22.14 -17.87
C ALA A 192 71.41 23.22 -18.52
N LEU A 193 71.26 23.45 -19.83
CA LEU A 193 72.03 24.43 -20.62
C LEU A 193 71.21 25.66 -21.06
N ALA A 194 69.91 25.74 -20.75
CA ALA A 194 69.07 26.88 -21.10
C ALA A 194 69.13 27.96 -20.01
N PRO A 195 69.45 29.23 -20.33
CA PRO A 195 69.47 30.30 -19.33
C PRO A 195 68.05 30.58 -18.82
N ALA A 196 67.92 30.68 -17.50
CA ALA A 196 66.69 31.05 -16.82
C ALA A 196 66.22 32.44 -17.27
N VAL A 197 65.27 32.50 -18.18
CA VAL A 197 64.47 33.70 -18.44
C VAL A 197 63.17 33.53 -17.66
N GLY A 198 63.15 34.13 -16.47
CA GLY A 198 61.92 34.32 -15.72
C GLY A 198 61.21 35.58 -16.21
N GLU A 199 59.94 35.46 -16.58
CA GLU A 199 58.98 36.55 -16.50
C GLU A 199 57.70 36.02 -15.85
N GLY A 200 57.29 36.74 -14.81
CA GLY A 200 56.31 36.29 -13.82
C GLY A 200 54.86 36.41 -14.31
N ILE A 201 54.07 35.42 -13.91
CA ILE A 201 52.62 35.48 -13.91
C ILE A 201 52.17 35.62 -12.45
N GLY A 202 51.68 36.81 -12.12
CA GLY A 202 51.11 37.14 -10.82
C GLY A 202 49.81 36.38 -10.58
N PHE A 203 49.66 35.83 -9.37
CA PHE A 203 48.37 35.35 -8.87
C PHE A 203 47.61 36.56 -8.34
N GLU A 204 46.52 36.93 -9.02
CA GLU A 204 45.55 37.88 -8.50
C GLU A 204 44.59 37.13 -7.56
N GLU A 205 44.72 37.43 -6.28
CA GLU A 205 43.91 36.97 -5.17
C GLU A 205 42.53 37.64 -5.23
N ALA A 206 41.50 36.91 -5.65
CA ALA A 206 40.11 37.35 -5.55
C ALA A 206 39.44 36.70 -4.33
N ALA A 207 39.52 37.41 -3.20
CA ALA A 207 38.64 37.20 -2.07
C ALA A 207 37.31 37.96 -2.26
N SER A 208 36.24 37.34 -1.73
CA SER A 208 34.91 37.88 -1.37
C SER A 208 33.99 38.44 -2.47
N GLU A 209 32.85 37.77 -2.66
CA GLU A 209 31.52 38.36 -2.35
C GLU A 209 30.41 37.29 -2.33
N GLN A 210 29.93 36.98 -1.12
CA GLN A 210 28.50 36.75 -0.87
C GLN A 210 27.89 38.13 -0.57
N PRO A 211 26.62 38.44 -0.93
CA PRO A 211 25.48 37.83 -0.22
C PRO A 211 24.13 37.69 -0.99
N GLY A 212 23.26 36.85 -0.44
CA GLY A 212 21.82 37.15 -0.33
C GLY A 212 20.88 36.59 -1.41
N GLY A 213 19.99 35.67 -0.99
CA GLY A 213 18.85 35.16 -1.75
C GLY A 213 18.28 33.90 -1.12
#